data_AF-A0A7R9WLI3-F1
#
_entry.id   AF-A0A7R9WLI3-F1
#
_cell.length_a   1.000
_cell.length_b   1.000
_cell.length_c   1.000
_cell.angle_alpha   90.00
_cell.angle_beta   90.00
_cell.angle_gamma   90.00
#
_symmetry.space_group_name_H-M   'P 1'
#
loop_
_entity.id
_entity.type
_entity.pdbx_description
1 polymer ?
#
loop_
_entity_poly.entity_id
_entity_poly.type
_entity_poly.pdbx_seq_one_letter_code
_entity_poly.pdbx_strand_id
1 'polypeptide(L)'
;MDWSIISAEEGMATMTPGKSTSLDLSVQSFPFRTHQMIEYCHEHEADTACFLEGESGDWNVVAIKNKHRLEEVHLDKFKVCQSKEKDGKAAFESFRKQLGNYGFIRVNKARKVMLYTHRDNLFRKGDITALKDIKILPPTKKDDVSVNEAESITECREVKAELAAVKTQLQKVEKQIQDNQSAMKTQLQNI
;
A
#
# COMPACT_ATOMS: atom_id res chain seq x y z
N MET A 1 49.51 15.14 61.01
CA MET A 1 48.19 14.99 60.39
C MET A 1 48.30 15.64 59.03
N ASP A 2 48.28 14.88 57.95
CA ASP A 2 47.40 15.22 56.82
C ASP A 2 47.43 14.12 55.79
N TRP A 3 46.22 13.75 55.40
CA TRP A 3 45.87 12.66 54.52
C TRP A 3 46.02 13.14 53.08
N SER A 4 46.85 12.44 52.31
CA SER A 4 46.91 12.60 50.86
C SER A 4 45.54 12.25 50.27
N ILE A 5 44.84 13.25 49.75
CA ILE A 5 43.55 13.10 49.09
C ILE A 5 43.79 12.35 47.77
N ILE A 6 43.31 11.12 47.74
CA ILE A 6 43.05 10.33 46.54
C ILE A 6 41.89 11.02 45.83
N SER A 7 42.13 11.61 44.67
CA SER A 7 41.06 12.08 43.80
C SER A 7 40.27 10.87 43.31
N ALA A 8 39.02 10.79 43.76
CA ALA A 8 38.05 9.81 43.32
C ALA A 8 37.76 9.97 41.83
N GLU A 9 37.79 8.83 41.12
CA GLU A 9 37.17 8.65 39.82
C GLU A 9 35.66 8.86 39.95
N GLU A 10 35.17 10.05 39.58
CA GLU A 10 33.79 10.21 39.15
C GLU A 10 33.74 9.97 37.64
N GLY A 11 33.36 8.75 37.28
CA GLY A 11 32.99 8.38 35.92
C GLY A 11 31.79 9.20 35.47
N MET A 12 32.04 10.36 34.87
CA MET A 12 31.05 11.06 34.05
C MET A 12 30.82 10.24 32.79
N ALA A 13 29.77 9.43 32.80
CA ALA A 13 29.18 8.90 31.58
C ALA A 13 28.71 10.08 30.73
N THR A 14 29.56 10.50 29.79
CA THR A 14 29.16 11.38 28.70
C THR A 14 28.15 10.61 27.88
N MET A 15 26.86 10.92 28.10
CA MET A 15 25.80 10.53 27.19
C MET A 15 26.10 11.18 25.85
N THR A 16 26.77 10.45 24.97
CA THR A 16 26.82 10.75 23.55
C THR A 16 25.38 10.76 23.06
N PRO A 17 24.85 11.87 22.53
CA PRO A 17 23.57 11.84 21.84
C PRO A 17 23.70 10.80 20.73
N GLY A 18 22.73 9.90 20.66
CA GLY A 18 22.67 8.84 19.68
C GLY A 18 23.11 9.36 18.32
N LYS A 19 24.09 8.66 17.74
CA LYS A 19 24.57 8.87 16.39
C LYS A 19 23.35 8.77 15.48
N SER A 20 22.71 9.91 15.19
CA SER A 20 21.73 10.02 14.13
C SER A 20 22.45 9.52 12.90
N THR A 21 22.11 8.31 12.46
CA THR A 21 22.46 7.83 11.13
C THR A 21 21.76 8.77 10.17
N SER A 22 22.42 9.88 9.86
CA SER A 22 22.12 10.70 8.70
C SER A 22 22.38 9.79 7.51
N LEU A 23 21.38 8.98 7.15
CA LEU A 23 21.30 8.32 5.86
C LEU A 23 21.42 9.44 4.85
N ASP A 24 22.57 9.49 4.19
CA ASP A 24 22.89 10.46 3.16
C ASP A 24 21.74 10.49 2.15
N LEU A 25 20.93 11.54 2.21
CA LEU A 25 19.73 11.75 1.40
C LEU A 25 20.07 11.80 -0.09
N SER A 26 21.35 11.95 -0.45
CA SER A 26 21.82 12.04 -1.83
C SER A 26 21.85 10.69 -2.57
N VAL A 27 21.76 9.54 -1.87
CA VAL A 27 21.79 8.20 -2.48
C VAL A 27 20.67 7.28 -1.96
N GLN A 28 19.47 7.81 -1.75
CA GLN A 28 18.34 6.97 -1.35
C GLN A 28 17.83 6.12 -2.52
N SER A 29 17.78 4.81 -2.33
CA SER A 29 17.31 3.86 -3.34
C SER A 29 15.85 4.13 -3.73
N PHE A 30 15.39 3.59 -4.87
CA PHE A 30 13.99 3.72 -5.28
C PHE A 30 13.00 3.21 -4.20
N PRO A 31 13.19 2.03 -3.57
CA PRO A 31 12.32 1.57 -2.50
C PRO A 31 12.25 2.57 -1.34
N PHE A 32 13.37 3.15 -0.96
CA PHE A 32 13.43 4.12 0.13
C PHE A 32 12.62 5.39 -0.19
N ARG A 33 12.85 6.00 -1.36
CA ARG A 33 12.11 7.21 -1.78
C ARG A 33 10.62 6.94 -1.97
N THR A 34 10.29 5.76 -2.47
CA THR A 34 8.89 5.33 -2.60
C THR A 34 8.24 5.19 -1.22
N HIS A 35 8.93 4.58 -0.26
CA HIS A 35 8.42 4.42 1.10
C HIS A 35 8.14 5.77 1.77
N GLN A 36 9.12 6.68 1.76
CA GLN A 36 8.94 8.03 2.29
C GLN A 36 7.78 8.78 1.62
N MET A 37 7.63 8.66 0.30
CA MET A 37 6.52 9.26 -0.42
C MET A 37 5.18 8.71 0.07
N ILE A 38 5.05 7.39 0.20
CA ILE A 38 3.80 6.77 0.65
C ILE A 38 3.52 7.07 2.12
N GLU A 39 4.53 7.14 3.00
CA GLU A 39 4.33 7.58 4.39
C GLU A 39 3.86 9.03 4.46
N TYR A 40 4.50 9.93 3.72
CA TYR A 40 4.06 11.31 3.65
C TYR A 40 2.61 11.43 3.16
N CYS A 41 2.26 10.72 2.09
CA CYS A 41 0.88 10.70 1.63
C CYS A 41 -0.05 10.08 2.68
N HIS A 42 0.34 9.00 3.36
CA HIS A 42 -0.48 8.37 4.39
C HIS A 42 -0.82 9.34 5.54
N GLU A 43 0.11 10.23 5.92
CA GLU A 43 -0.09 11.18 7.02
C GLU A 43 -0.81 12.47 6.61
N HIS A 44 -0.60 12.94 5.37
CA HIS A 44 -1.06 14.26 4.94
C HIS A 44 -2.06 14.27 3.78
N GLU A 45 -2.03 13.26 2.91
CA GLU A 45 -2.82 13.17 1.68
C GLU A 45 -3.26 11.71 1.43
N ALA A 46 -3.96 11.10 2.40
CA ALA A 46 -4.33 9.68 2.37
C ALA A 46 -5.34 9.31 1.27
N ASP A 47 -5.95 10.32 0.65
CA ASP A 47 -6.77 10.25 -0.57
C ASP A 47 -5.92 10.12 -1.85
N THR A 48 -4.61 10.38 -1.76
CA THR A 48 -3.66 10.22 -2.87
C THR A 48 -3.01 8.85 -2.82
N ALA A 49 -2.30 8.53 -1.74
CA ALA A 49 -1.74 7.21 -1.51
C ALA A 49 -1.58 6.93 -0.02
N CYS A 50 -1.64 5.66 0.38
CA CYS A 50 -1.51 5.29 1.78
C CYS A 50 -1.14 3.81 1.95
N PHE A 51 -0.53 3.48 3.09
CA PHE A 51 -0.48 2.10 3.58
C PHE A 51 -1.87 1.63 4.04
N LEU A 52 -2.16 0.37 3.81
CA LEU A 52 -3.30 -0.39 4.31
C LEU A 52 -2.80 -1.65 5.01
N GLU A 53 -3.60 -2.13 5.95
CA GLU A 53 -3.41 -3.41 6.61
C GLU A 53 -3.80 -4.55 5.64
N GLY A 54 -2.89 -5.50 5.45
CA GLY A 54 -3.12 -6.72 4.69
C GLY A 54 -3.85 -7.78 5.52
N GLU A 55 -4.16 -8.92 4.90
CA GLU A 55 -4.87 -10.03 5.56
C GLU A 55 -4.12 -10.63 6.75
N SER A 56 -2.79 -10.47 6.80
CA SER A 56 -1.95 -10.90 7.92
C SER A 56 -1.97 -9.95 9.12
N GLY A 57 -2.63 -8.79 9.03
CA GLY A 57 -2.53 -7.71 10.02
C GLY A 57 -1.29 -6.83 9.84
N ASP A 58 -0.45 -7.09 8.84
CA ASP A 58 0.71 -6.26 8.54
C ASP A 58 0.31 -5.04 7.69
N TRP A 59 0.90 -3.88 7.98
CA TRP A 59 0.74 -2.66 7.16
C TRP A 59 1.65 -2.69 5.91
N ASN A 60 1.39 -3.64 5.02
CA ASN A 60 2.24 -3.98 3.87
C ASN A 60 1.58 -3.78 2.49
N VAL A 61 0.33 -3.30 2.47
CA VAL A 61 -0.39 -3.00 1.23
C VAL A 61 -0.29 -1.52 0.94
N VAL A 62 0.14 -1.16 -0.26
CA VAL A 62 0.19 0.23 -0.73
C VAL A 62 -1.02 0.49 -1.62
N ALA A 63 -1.86 1.45 -1.23
CA ALA A 63 -2.97 1.93 -2.04
C ALA A 63 -2.61 3.24 -2.72
N ILE A 64 -2.80 3.30 -4.03
CA ILE A 64 -2.75 4.52 -4.83
C ILE A 64 -4.17 4.83 -5.28
N LYS A 65 -4.75 5.89 -4.70
CA LYS A 65 -6.16 6.30 -4.87
C LYS A 65 -6.32 7.46 -5.85
N ASN A 66 -5.35 8.38 -5.89
CA ASN A 66 -5.32 9.48 -6.85
C ASN A 66 -4.02 9.44 -7.67
N LYS A 67 -4.06 8.75 -8.81
CA LYS A 67 -2.92 8.63 -9.73
C LYS A 67 -2.38 10.01 -10.15
N HIS A 68 -3.27 10.93 -10.51
CA HIS A 68 -2.90 12.20 -11.11
C HIS A 68 -2.15 13.08 -10.11
N ARG A 69 -2.68 13.20 -8.88
CA ARG A 69 -2.02 13.95 -7.80
C ARG A 69 -0.66 13.35 -7.43
N LEU A 70 -0.55 12.02 -7.38
CA LEU A 70 0.71 11.34 -7.13
C LEU A 70 1.75 11.67 -8.21
N GLU A 71 1.34 11.62 -9.48
CA GLU A 71 2.20 11.86 -10.64
C GLU A 71 2.69 13.30 -10.73
N GLU A 72 1.80 14.28 -10.52
CA GLU A 72 2.14 15.71 -10.66
C GLU A 72 2.93 16.28 -9.49
N VAL A 73 2.65 15.82 -8.26
CA VAL A 73 3.16 16.48 -7.05
C VAL A 73 4.24 15.65 -6.38
N HIS A 74 4.00 14.35 -6.18
CA HIS A 74 4.81 13.56 -5.27
C HIS A 74 5.96 12.82 -5.95
N LEU A 75 5.76 12.30 -7.17
CA LEU A 75 6.83 11.58 -7.88
C LEU A 75 8.08 12.45 -8.09
N ASP A 76 7.89 13.72 -8.45
CA ASP A 76 8.98 14.67 -8.65
C ASP A 76 9.56 15.18 -7.31
N LYS A 77 8.68 15.57 -6.36
CA LYS A 77 9.08 16.04 -5.02
C LYS A 77 9.98 15.05 -4.29
N PHE A 78 9.65 13.76 -4.36
CA PHE A 78 10.44 12.69 -3.73
C PHE A 78 11.49 12.10 -4.67
N LYS A 79 11.64 12.65 -5.89
CA LYS A 79 12.59 12.21 -6.92
C LYS A 79 12.51 10.70 -7.21
N VAL A 80 11.34 10.10 -7.06
CA VAL A 80 11.16 8.64 -7.16
C VAL A 80 11.50 8.15 -8.57
N CYS A 81 11.14 8.92 -9.59
CA CYS A 81 11.51 8.67 -10.99
C CYS A 81 12.35 9.84 -11.51
N GLN A 82 13.50 9.55 -12.12
CA GLN A 82 14.25 10.54 -12.90
C GLN A 82 13.56 10.70 -14.25
N SER A 83 12.61 11.63 -14.37
CA SER A 83 11.99 11.89 -15.66
C SER A 83 12.95 12.66 -16.55
N LYS A 84 13.41 12.04 -17.64
CA LYS A 84 14.00 12.75 -18.80
C LYS A 84 13.01 12.87 -19.97
N GLU A 85 11.74 12.53 -19.79
CA GLU A 85 10.77 12.49 -20.88
C GLU A 85 9.78 13.66 -20.81
N LYS A 86 9.65 14.34 -21.97
CA LYS A 86 8.98 15.62 -22.17
C LYS A 86 7.45 15.59 -22.12
N ASP A 87 6.84 14.41 -21.94
CA ASP A 87 5.40 14.24 -21.95
C ASP A 87 4.94 13.61 -20.63
N GLY A 88 4.27 14.38 -19.76
CA GLY A 88 3.87 14.02 -18.40
C GLY A 88 2.97 12.78 -18.23
N LYS A 89 2.70 12.00 -19.28
CA LYS A 89 2.10 10.65 -19.20
C LYS A 89 3.12 9.53 -18.94
N ALA A 90 4.41 9.82 -19.04
CA ALA A 90 5.48 8.82 -18.90
C ALA A 90 5.88 8.55 -17.43
N ALA A 91 5.65 9.50 -16.52
CA ALA A 91 6.21 9.47 -15.17
C ALA A 91 5.59 8.35 -14.31
N PHE A 92 4.26 8.25 -14.28
CA PHE A 92 3.59 7.18 -13.51
C PHE A 92 3.83 5.80 -14.12
N GLU A 93 3.92 5.69 -15.45
CA GLU A 93 4.21 4.41 -16.09
C GLU A 93 5.65 3.97 -15.79
N SER A 94 6.60 4.90 -15.76
CA SER A 94 7.97 4.65 -15.30
C SER A 94 7.98 4.21 -13.83
N PHE A 95 7.23 4.89 -12.96
CA PHE A 95 7.05 4.49 -11.57
C PHE A 95 6.49 3.07 -11.44
N ARG A 96 5.43 2.75 -12.19
CA ARG A 96 4.83 1.40 -12.21
C ARG A 96 5.83 0.33 -12.68
N LYS A 97 6.64 0.63 -13.70
CA LYS A 97 7.69 -0.28 -14.16
C LYS A 97 8.76 -0.48 -13.08
N GLN A 98 9.16 0.58 -12.39
CA GLN A 98 10.12 0.46 -11.29
C GLN A 98 9.53 -0.36 -10.14
N LEU A 99 8.26 -0.16 -9.76
CA LEU A 99 7.58 -1.05 -8.80
C LEU A 99 7.71 -2.52 -9.21
N GLY A 100 7.43 -2.87 -10.47
CA GLY A 100 7.61 -4.24 -10.98
C GLY A 100 9.06 -4.73 -10.88
N ASN A 101 10.03 -3.90 -11.25
CA ASN A 101 11.46 -4.23 -11.17
C ASN A 101 11.94 -4.48 -9.74
N TYR A 102 11.28 -3.93 -8.73
CA TYR A 102 11.59 -4.16 -7.32
C TYR A 102 10.62 -5.14 -6.65
N GLY A 103 9.95 -6.01 -7.42
CA GLY A 103 9.17 -7.11 -6.87
C GLY A 103 7.80 -6.74 -6.29
N PHE A 104 7.27 -5.56 -6.62
CA PHE A 104 5.90 -5.22 -6.27
C PHE A 104 4.90 -5.87 -7.22
N ILE A 105 3.86 -6.45 -6.65
CA ILE A 105 2.77 -7.14 -7.33
C ILE A 105 1.50 -6.34 -7.13
N ARG A 106 0.75 -6.11 -8.20
CA ARG A 106 -0.57 -5.49 -8.11
C ARG A 106 -1.59 -6.54 -7.69
N VAL A 107 -2.27 -6.31 -6.57
CA VAL A 107 -3.20 -7.29 -5.97
C VAL A 107 -4.66 -7.08 -6.40
N ASN A 108 -4.97 -6.00 -7.12
CA ASN A 108 -6.34 -5.72 -7.55
C ASN A 108 -6.47 -5.32 -9.03
N LYS A 109 -7.65 -5.59 -9.62
CA LYS A 109 -7.98 -5.23 -11.01
C LYS A 109 -8.65 -3.84 -11.14
N ALA A 110 -9.00 -3.19 -10.01
CA ALA A 110 -9.72 -1.92 -10.04
C ALA A 110 -8.84 -0.81 -10.63
N ARG A 111 -9.39 0.00 -11.54
CA ARG A 111 -8.66 1.10 -12.19
C ARG A 111 -8.59 2.37 -11.33
N LYS A 112 -9.59 2.58 -10.46
CA LYS A 112 -9.70 3.79 -9.64
C LYS A 112 -8.71 3.79 -8.47
N VAL A 113 -8.58 2.65 -7.80
CA VAL A 113 -7.61 2.45 -6.71
C VAL A 113 -6.72 1.31 -7.12
N MET A 114 -5.40 1.51 -7.12
CA MET A 114 -4.42 0.47 -7.41
C MET A 114 -3.78 0.02 -6.11
N LEU A 115 -3.83 -1.28 -5.84
CA LEU A 115 -3.25 -1.88 -4.65
C LEU A 115 -2.00 -2.67 -5.04
N TYR A 116 -0.91 -2.44 -4.33
CA TYR A 116 0.37 -3.12 -4.52
C TYR A 116 0.83 -3.76 -3.21
N THR A 117 1.49 -4.90 -3.30
CA THR A 117 2.24 -5.54 -2.20
C THR A 117 3.61 -5.94 -2.70
N HIS A 118 4.60 -6.00 -1.81
CA HIS A 118 5.92 -6.53 -2.16
C HIS A 118 5.93 -8.05 -2.01
N ARG A 119 6.44 -8.77 -3.00
CA ARG A 119 6.46 -10.26 -3.03
C ARG A 119 7.00 -10.88 -1.75
N ASP A 120 8.13 -10.38 -1.26
CA ASP A 120 8.79 -10.90 -0.05
C ASP A 120 8.35 -10.19 1.23
N ASN A 121 7.29 -9.38 1.17
CA ASN A 121 6.74 -8.64 2.31
C ASN A 121 7.78 -7.77 3.07
N LEU A 122 8.72 -7.17 2.34
CA LEU A 122 9.80 -6.31 2.86
C LEU A 122 9.46 -4.82 2.84
N PHE A 123 8.31 -4.44 2.27
CA PHE A 123 7.87 -3.05 2.17
C PHE A 123 6.68 -2.82 3.10
N ARG A 124 6.94 -2.28 4.30
CA ARG A 124 5.93 -2.09 5.35
C ARG A 124 5.98 -0.69 5.93
N LYS A 125 4.84 -0.19 6.41
CA LYS A 125 4.75 1.08 7.14
C LYS A 125 5.66 1.05 8.37
N GLY A 126 6.45 2.10 8.60
CA GLY A 126 7.34 2.24 9.75
C GLY A 126 8.60 1.37 9.75
N ASP A 127 8.71 0.36 8.88
CA ASP A 127 9.93 -0.47 8.76
C ASP A 127 10.75 -0.10 7.54
N ILE A 128 11.67 0.83 7.77
CA ILE A 128 12.63 1.30 6.76
C ILE A 128 13.81 0.33 6.64
N THR A 129 14.05 -0.51 7.66
CA THR A 129 15.26 -1.33 7.73
C THR A 129 15.23 -2.49 6.73
N ALA A 130 14.05 -3.05 6.46
CA ALA A 130 13.83 -4.10 5.47
C ALA A 130 13.99 -3.61 4.01
N LEU A 131 13.91 -2.29 3.77
CA LEU A 131 14.00 -1.71 2.42
C LEU A 131 15.37 -1.90 1.77
N LYS A 132 16.44 -2.06 2.56
CA LYS A 132 17.79 -2.31 2.07
C LYS A 132 17.93 -3.67 1.37
N ASP A 133 17.06 -4.61 1.71
CA ASP A 133 17.06 -5.98 1.20
C ASP A 133 16.23 -6.11 -0.08
N ILE A 134 15.45 -5.07 -0.42
CA ILE A 134 14.70 -4.96 -1.68
C ILE A 134 15.68 -4.63 -2.81
N LYS A 135 15.90 -5.61 -3.70
CA LYS A 135 16.82 -5.51 -4.84
C LYS A 135 16.06 -5.45 -6.17
N ILE A 136 16.72 -4.90 -7.19
CA ILE A 136 16.22 -4.96 -8.56
C ILE A 136 16.22 -6.42 -9.00
N LEU A 137 15.07 -6.90 -9.44
CA LEU A 137 14.90 -8.21 -10.04
C LEU A 137 15.65 -8.25 -11.39
N PRO A 138 16.28 -9.38 -11.72
CA PRO A 138 16.89 -9.56 -13.03
C PRO A 138 15.83 -9.37 -14.11
N PRO A 139 16.18 -8.80 -15.28
CA PRO A 139 15.24 -8.64 -16.38
C PRO A 139 14.75 -10.02 -16.80
N THR A 140 13.53 -10.37 -16.43
CA THR A 140 12.85 -11.54 -16.96
C THR A 140 12.64 -11.28 -18.44
N LYS A 141 13.24 -12.10 -19.30
CA LYS A 141 12.86 -12.16 -20.72
C LYS A 141 11.33 -12.28 -20.73
N LYS A 142 10.67 -11.39 -21.48
CA LYS A 142 9.23 -11.46 -21.72
C LYS A 142 8.91 -12.93 -22.03
N ASP A 143 8.11 -13.58 -21.20
CA ASP A 143 7.27 -14.76 -21.48
C ASP A 143 6.84 -15.58 -20.25
N ASP A 144 7.15 -15.19 -18.99
CA ASP A 144 6.73 -16.01 -17.83
C ASP A 144 6.26 -15.22 -16.58
N VAL A 145 5.35 -14.25 -16.77
CA VAL A 145 4.41 -13.85 -15.70
C VAL A 145 2.99 -13.87 -16.25
N SER A 146 2.62 -15.01 -16.83
CA SER A 146 1.22 -15.39 -17.12
C SER A 146 0.87 -16.68 -16.36
N VAL A 147 1.39 -16.82 -15.13
CA VAL A 147 1.02 -17.94 -14.25
C VAL A 147 0.44 -17.36 -12.97
N ASN A 148 -0.83 -16.97 -13.10
CA ASN A 148 -1.87 -16.82 -12.05
C ASN A 148 -3.13 -16.16 -12.62
N GLU A 149 -3.19 -15.87 -13.92
CA GLU A 149 -4.42 -15.41 -14.57
C GLU A 149 -5.46 -16.53 -14.67
N ALA A 150 -5.10 -17.80 -14.87
CA ALA A 150 -6.09 -18.85 -15.16
C ALA A 150 -6.90 -19.30 -13.93
N GLU A 151 -6.27 -19.52 -12.77
CA GLU A 151 -6.97 -20.03 -11.57
C GLU A 151 -7.77 -18.93 -10.84
N SER A 152 -7.23 -17.71 -10.76
CA SER A 152 -7.96 -16.55 -10.17
C SER A 152 -9.15 -16.08 -11.02
N ILE A 153 -9.17 -16.37 -12.33
CA ILE A 153 -10.31 -16.03 -13.21
C ILE A 153 -11.52 -16.95 -12.95
N THR A 154 -11.31 -18.19 -12.53
CA THR A 154 -12.40 -19.14 -12.26
C THR A 154 -13.10 -18.82 -10.95
N GLU A 155 -12.35 -18.62 -9.86
CA GLU A 155 -12.92 -18.21 -8.57
C GLU A 155 -13.63 -16.84 -8.64
N CYS A 156 -13.09 -15.85 -9.37
CA CYS A 156 -13.76 -14.56 -9.56
C CYS A 156 -15.05 -14.64 -10.39
N ARG A 157 -15.23 -15.67 -11.23
CA ARG A 157 -16.46 -15.88 -12.01
C ARG A 157 -17.53 -16.54 -11.15
N GLU A 158 -17.14 -17.49 -10.31
CA GLU A 158 -18.04 -18.18 -9.38
C GLU A 158 -18.56 -17.22 -8.31
N VAL A 159 -17.69 -16.43 -7.68
CA VAL A 159 -18.10 -15.42 -6.68
C VAL A 159 -19.03 -14.36 -7.29
N LYS A 160 -18.86 -14.00 -8.56
CA LYS A 160 -19.78 -13.08 -9.26
C LYS A 160 -21.14 -13.71 -9.54
N ALA A 161 -21.17 -14.99 -9.87
CA ALA A 161 -22.42 -15.73 -10.08
C ALA A 161 -23.19 -15.89 -8.77
N GLU A 162 -22.49 -16.22 -7.68
CA GLU A 162 -23.08 -16.31 -6.34
C GLU A 162 -23.61 -14.95 -5.87
N LEU A 163 -22.86 -13.87 -6.05
CA LEU A 163 -23.30 -12.53 -5.71
C LEU A 163 -24.56 -12.11 -6.49
N ALA A 164 -24.65 -12.47 -7.77
CA ALA A 164 -25.84 -12.22 -8.58
C ALA A 164 -27.05 -13.02 -8.08
N ALA A 165 -26.84 -14.30 -7.72
CA ALA A 165 -27.89 -15.16 -7.17
C ALA A 165 -28.42 -14.64 -5.82
N VAL A 166 -27.50 -14.26 -4.91
CA VAL A 166 -27.85 -13.66 -3.62
C VAL A 166 -28.62 -12.36 -3.81
N LYS A 167 -28.22 -11.51 -4.76
CA LYS A 167 -28.94 -10.26 -5.07
C LYS A 167 -30.36 -10.52 -5.56
N THR A 168 -30.57 -11.54 -6.40
CA THR A 168 -31.91 -11.92 -6.86
C THR A 168 -32.77 -12.48 -5.73
N GLN A 169 -32.19 -13.28 -4.82
CA GLN A 169 -32.90 -13.78 -3.65
C GLN A 169 -33.30 -12.64 -2.70
N LEU A 170 -32.40 -11.69 -2.45
CA LEU A 170 -32.69 -10.51 -1.63
C LEU A 170 -33.88 -9.72 -2.17
N GLN A 171 -33.90 -9.44 -3.47
CA GLN A 171 -35.02 -8.74 -4.12
C GLN A 171 -36.36 -9.49 -3.99
N LYS A 172 -36.33 -10.83 -4.03
CA LYS A 172 -37.53 -11.65 -3.85
C LYS A 172 -38.05 -11.54 -2.41
N VAL A 173 -37.15 -11.59 -1.42
CA VAL A 173 -37.51 -11.45 -0.01
C VAL A 173 -38.05 -10.05 0.28
N GLU A 174 -37.42 -9.00 -0.25
CA GLU A 174 -37.90 -7.61 -0.11
C GLU A 174 -39.32 -7.45 -0.65
N LYS A 175 -39.59 -7.99 -1.84
CA LYS A 175 -40.94 -7.97 -2.43
C LYS A 175 -41.94 -8.72 -1.55
N GLN A 176 -41.57 -9.89 -1.04
CA GLN A 176 -42.46 -10.69 -0.20
C GLN A 176 -42.77 -10.02 1.14
N ILE A 177 -41.80 -9.31 1.73
CA ILE A 177 -42.01 -8.48 2.92
C ILE A 177 -42.99 -7.35 2.59
N GLN A 178 -42.82 -6.68 1.45
CA GLN A 178 -43.69 -5.58 1.03
C GLN A 178 -45.14 -6.04 0.77
N ASP A 179 -45.31 -7.20 0.13
CA ASP A 179 -46.60 -7.82 -0.12
C ASP A 179 -47.29 -8.21 1.20
N ASN A 180 -46.56 -8.82 2.13
CA ASN A 180 -47.08 -9.18 3.45
C ASN A 180 -47.46 -7.96 4.30
N GLN A 181 -46.66 -6.89 4.27
CA GLN A 181 -46.98 -5.63 4.95
C GLN A 181 -48.26 -5.00 4.38
N SER A 182 -48.42 -5.05 3.06
CA SER A 182 -49.61 -4.54 2.38
C SER A 182 -50.86 -5.35 2.77
N ALA A 183 -50.76 -6.69 2.75
CA ALA A 183 -51.85 -7.58 3.14
C ALA A 183 -52.24 -7.41 4.62
N MET A 184 -51.26 -7.30 5.53
CA MET A 184 -51.51 -7.08 6.95
C MET A 184 -52.19 -5.72 7.21
N LYS A 185 -51.78 -4.68 6.47
CA LYS A 185 -52.43 -3.36 6.53
C LYS A 185 -53.88 -3.41 6.07
N THR A 186 -54.19 -4.17 5.01
CA THR A 186 -55.56 -4.38 4.55
C THR A 186 -56.40 -5.17 5.57
N GLN A 187 -55.84 -6.21 6.19
CA GLN A 187 -56.54 -6.96 7.24
C GLN A 187 -56.85 -6.10 8.47
N LEU A 188 -55.90 -5.25 8.89
CA LEU A 188 -56.10 -4.31 10.00
C LEU A 188 -57.14 -3.22 9.72
N GLN A 189 -57.42 -2.90 8.45
CA GLN A 189 -58.46 -1.95 8.06
C GLN A 189 -59.87 -2.58 7.99
N ASN A 190 -59.95 -3.91 7.99
CA ASN A 190 -61.19 -4.67 7.91
C ASN A 190 -61.66 -5.21 9.28
N ILE A 191 -60.97 -4.83 10.36
CA ILE A 191 -61.32 -5.09 11.77
C ILE A 191 -61.73 -3.74 12.38
#